data_AF-A0A2T2VP09-F1
#
_entry.id   AF-A0A2T2VP09-F1
#
_cell.length_a   1.000
_cell.length_b   1.000
_cell.length_c   1.000
_cell.angle_alpha   90.00
_cell.angle_beta   90.00
_cell.angle_gamma   90.00
#
_symmetry.space_group_name_H-M   'P 1'
#
loop_
_entity.id
_entity.type
_entity.pdbx_description
1 polymer ?
#
loop_
_entity_poly.entity_id
_entity_poly.type
_entity_poly.pdbx_seq_one_letter_code
_entity_poly.pdbx_strand_id
1 'polypeptide(L)'
;MQNKGLITVFAIALGLASLYQLSFSWVANGVAGDAEEFSAGDSEVKAAYLDSMMTQEVYPMLGYTYAEVKKREMNLGLDLKGGMNVILEVSVKDVLKGVVANAQDPMFIQAISNTDAAQSQGQNNYLNTFFSEFDKLSEATGGGRLLSDASLFGTPEMTEKVGFNASNEAVQAEIRRDVEAAISNVFTVLRARIDQFGVVQPNIQRLEGTGRILVELPGVKDPARVQKLLQSTAELQFWNMYEGAEVLPFLVSVNERMRDLVEAEKVEDTPTESFEEFSIDGTAETDSASADSDSTDVLSNNNPFFEVFRPMVSETGQSMQGPRVGYALIRDTAKVNAMLKRQEIVQIMNQELRNVKFLWSNKPEPDSDIITLLAIKTNREGTPELDGGVIVDARPDLDEYNRNIVTMAMNGSGAQKWQRLTAEAAAQTPKRSVAVVLDNYVYSYPQVQNEIAGGRTQITGNFTAEEASDLANILRAGKLDAPARIIQADVVGPSLGKEAIADSINSFAIALAFVLLYMFFYYSGAGLVANLALLVNMFFIFGILNSFGAVLTLPGMAGIVLTIGMAVDANVIIFERIREELRLGKGLRAALVDGYKNSNSAIIDAMHVVDVIEQLKAWTIQFL
;
A
#
# COMPACT_ATOMS: atom_id res chain seq x y z
N MET A 1 -54.59 -21.78 -1.79
CA MET A 1 -53.92 -21.24 -2.99
C MET A 1 -53.85 -19.70 -2.97
N GLN A 2 -53.53 -19.04 -1.85
CA GLN A 2 -53.68 -17.58 -1.72
C GLN A 2 -52.44 -16.72 -2.08
N ASN A 3 -51.26 -17.31 -2.29
CA ASN A 3 -50.02 -16.53 -2.57
C ASN A 3 -49.48 -16.65 -4.00
N LYS A 4 -50.20 -17.30 -4.94
CA LYS A 4 -49.68 -17.54 -6.30
C LYS A 4 -49.32 -16.24 -7.04
N GLY A 5 -50.17 -15.21 -6.95
CA GLY A 5 -49.92 -13.94 -7.64
C GLY A 5 -48.68 -13.21 -7.14
N LEU A 6 -48.48 -13.15 -5.82
CA LEU A 6 -47.34 -12.48 -5.21
C LEU A 6 -46.01 -13.19 -5.53
N ILE A 7 -46.00 -14.53 -5.51
CA ILE A 7 -44.82 -15.33 -5.86
C ILE A 7 -44.45 -15.15 -7.34
N THR A 8 -45.44 -15.14 -8.24
CA THR A 8 -45.18 -14.94 -9.68
C THR A 8 -44.66 -13.53 -9.97
N VAL A 9 -45.24 -12.50 -9.36
CA VAL A 9 -44.75 -11.11 -9.52
C VAL A 9 -43.32 -10.98 -9.00
N PHE A 10 -43.03 -11.56 -7.82
CA PHE A 10 -41.69 -11.55 -7.25
C PHE A 10 -40.68 -12.28 -8.16
N ALA A 11 -41.02 -13.47 -8.67
CA ALA A 11 -40.14 -14.23 -9.56
C ALA A 11 -39.85 -13.50 -10.88
N ILE A 12 -40.85 -12.82 -11.46
CA ILE A 12 -40.66 -12.00 -12.66
C ILE A 12 -39.76 -10.80 -12.35
N ALA A 13 -40.02 -10.09 -11.25
CA ALA A 13 -39.20 -8.94 -10.84
C ALA A 13 -37.74 -9.35 -10.59
N LEU A 14 -37.53 -10.46 -9.87
CA LEU A 14 -36.22 -11.05 -9.64
C LEU A 14 -35.55 -11.44 -10.97
N GLY A 15 -36.31 -12.04 -11.89
CA GLY A 15 -35.79 -12.46 -13.19
C GLY A 15 -35.31 -11.29 -14.04
N LEU A 16 -36.09 -10.19 -14.06
CA LEU A 16 -35.70 -8.95 -14.72
C LEU A 16 -34.49 -8.31 -14.06
N ALA A 17 -34.41 -8.31 -12.72
CA ALA A 17 -33.26 -7.80 -11.98
C ALA A 17 -31.99 -8.62 -12.28
N SER A 18 -32.07 -9.95 -12.26
CA SER A 18 -30.98 -10.85 -12.63
C SER A 18 -30.53 -10.64 -14.08
N LEU A 19 -31.47 -10.48 -15.02
CA LEU A 19 -31.16 -10.23 -16.43
C LEU A 19 -30.43 -8.90 -16.61
N TYR A 20 -30.94 -7.85 -15.94
CA TYR A 20 -30.32 -6.53 -15.93
C TYR A 20 -28.88 -6.60 -15.39
N GLN A 21 -28.66 -7.26 -14.26
CA GLN A 21 -27.32 -7.40 -13.69
C GLN A 21 -26.37 -8.20 -14.60
N LEU A 22 -26.81 -9.33 -15.13
CA LEU A 22 -25.96 -10.18 -15.98
C LEU A 22 -25.66 -9.56 -17.36
N SER A 23 -26.53 -8.66 -17.84
CA SER A 23 -26.31 -7.97 -19.11
C SER A 23 -25.03 -7.14 -19.14
N PHE A 24 -24.62 -6.55 -18.00
CA PHE A 24 -23.37 -5.79 -17.90
C PHE A 24 -22.15 -6.67 -18.14
N SER A 25 -22.11 -7.85 -17.52
CA SER A 25 -21.03 -8.82 -17.73
C SER A 25 -20.94 -9.29 -19.18
N TRP A 26 -22.09 -9.46 -19.84
CA TRP A 26 -22.13 -9.86 -21.25
C TRP A 26 -21.54 -8.77 -22.18
N VAL A 27 -21.94 -7.51 -21.98
CA VAL A 27 -21.40 -6.37 -22.75
C VAL A 27 -19.91 -6.17 -22.47
N ALA A 28 -19.48 -6.25 -21.20
CA ALA A 28 -18.07 -6.12 -20.82
C ALA A 28 -17.20 -7.19 -21.52
N ASN A 29 -17.64 -8.44 -21.51
CA ASN A 29 -16.95 -9.55 -22.15
C ASN A 29 -16.91 -9.42 -23.67
N GLY A 30 -17.93 -8.82 -24.29
CA GLY A 30 -17.92 -8.50 -25.73
C GLY A 30 -16.76 -7.58 -26.09
N VAL A 31 -16.67 -6.43 -25.42
CA VAL A 31 -15.58 -5.45 -25.66
C VAL A 31 -14.21 -6.04 -25.34
N ALA A 32 -14.10 -6.85 -24.28
CA ALA A 32 -12.86 -7.54 -23.95
C ALA A 32 -12.45 -8.58 -24.99
N GLY A 33 -13.43 -9.24 -25.64
CA GLY A 33 -13.21 -10.15 -26.77
C GLY A 33 -12.72 -9.41 -28.01
N ASP A 34 -13.38 -8.29 -28.37
CA ASP A 34 -12.96 -7.43 -29.48
C ASP A 34 -11.51 -6.92 -29.29
N ALA A 35 -11.15 -6.58 -28.05
CA ALA A 35 -9.80 -6.17 -27.70
C ALA A 35 -8.75 -7.29 -27.87
N GLU A 36 -9.11 -8.54 -27.54
CA GLU A 36 -8.23 -9.70 -27.73
C GLU A 36 -8.02 -10.00 -29.22
N GLU A 37 -9.09 -9.89 -30.02
CA GLU A 37 -9.02 -10.07 -31.47
C GLU A 37 -8.18 -8.97 -32.12
N PHE A 38 -8.38 -7.71 -31.70
CA PHE A 38 -7.63 -6.57 -32.21
C PHE A 38 -6.15 -6.64 -31.87
N SER A 39 -5.80 -7.14 -30.67
CA SER A 39 -4.41 -7.15 -30.22
C SER A 39 -3.58 -8.30 -30.78
N ALA A 40 -4.20 -9.32 -31.37
CA ALA A 40 -3.54 -10.51 -31.88
C ALA A 40 -2.55 -11.16 -30.87
N GLY A 41 -2.83 -11.02 -29.57
CA GLY A 41 -2.00 -11.53 -28.48
C GLY A 41 -0.99 -10.54 -27.88
N ASP A 42 -0.89 -9.31 -28.40
CA ASP A 42 -0.06 -8.26 -27.81
C ASP A 42 -0.76 -7.61 -26.59
N SER A 43 -0.07 -7.62 -25.44
CA SER A 43 -0.61 -7.11 -24.18
C SER A 43 -0.69 -5.58 -24.13
N GLU A 44 0.25 -4.87 -24.77
CA GLU A 44 0.29 -3.40 -24.79
C GLU A 44 -0.79 -2.86 -25.72
N VAL A 45 -0.93 -3.45 -26.91
CA VAL A 45 -1.98 -3.08 -27.86
C VAL A 45 -3.37 -3.35 -27.27
N LYS A 46 -3.54 -4.48 -26.59
CA LYS A 46 -4.78 -4.79 -25.87
C LYS A 46 -5.08 -3.74 -24.80
N ALA A 47 -4.08 -3.35 -24.02
CA ALA A 47 -4.25 -2.35 -22.97
C ALA A 47 -4.64 -0.99 -23.57
N ALA A 48 -3.98 -0.55 -24.64
CA ALA A 48 -4.27 0.70 -25.32
C ALA A 48 -5.67 0.72 -25.93
N TYR A 49 -6.10 -0.39 -26.55
CA TYR A 49 -7.47 -0.52 -27.07
C TYR A 49 -8.50 -0.39 -25.94
N LEU A 50 -8.34 -1.15 -24.87
CA LEU A 50 -9.26 -1.11 -23.73
C LEU A 50 -9.31 0.28 -23.09
N ASP A 51 -8.18 0.96 -22.97
CA ASP A 51 -8.09 2.32 -22.45
C ASP A 51 -8.87 3.31 -23.33
N SER A 52 -8.71 3.21 -24.66
CA SER A 52 -9.46 4.05 -25.62
C SER A 52 -10.98 3.81 -25.56
N MET A 53 -11.40 2.61 -25.16
CA MET A 53 -12.81 2.26 -25.03
C MET A 53 -13.42 2.71 -23.70
N MET A 54 -12.63 3.03 -22.66
CA MET A 54 -13.14 3.36 -21.33
C MET A 54 -14.18 4.49 -21.33
N THR A 55 -14.00 5.49 -22.20
CA THR A 55 -14.90 6.65 -22.32
C THR A 55 -16.00 6.48 -23.36
N GLN A 56 -15.96 5.42 -24.16
CA GLN A 56 -16.95 5.17 -25.22
C GLN A 56 -18.21 4.53 -24.62
N GLU A 57 -19.37 4.90 -25.17
CA GLU A 57 -20.64 4.27 -24.83
C GLU A 57 -20.73 2.88 -25.49
N VAL A 58 -20.77 1.84 -24.66
CA VAL A 58 -20.82 0.44 -25.11
C VAL A 58 -22.16 -0.23 -24.77
N TYR A 59 -23.00 0.44 -23.99
CA TYR A 59 -24.38 0.02 -23.71
C TYR A 59 -25.38 1.11 -24.14
N PRO A 60 -25.64 1.28 -25.45
CA PRO A 60 -26.43 2.41 -25.98
C PRO A 60 -27.85 2.48 -25.43
N MET A 61 -28.48 1.34 -25.14
CA MET A 61 -29.84 1.28 -24.59
C MET A 61 -29.96 1.88 -23.19
N LEU A 62 -28.86 1.97 -22.45
CA LEU A 62 -28.83 2.49 -21.07
C LEU A 62 -27.89 3.71 -20.92
N GLY A 63 -27.15 4.07 -21.96
CA GLY A 63 -26.20 5.19 -21.97
C GLY A 63 -24.96 4.97 -21.09
N TYR A 64 -24.53 3.72 -20.87
CA TYR A 64 -23.36 3.44 -20.05
C TYR A 64 -22.07 3.36 -20.87
N THR A 65 -21.03 4.01 -20.36
CA THR A 65 -19.65 3.90 -20.86
C THR A 65 -19.02 2.56 -20.50
N TYR A 66 -17.96 2.15 -21.19
CA TYR A 66 -17.25 0.92 -20.84
C TYR A 66 -16.73 0.93 -19.40
N ALA A 67 -16.25 2.08 -18.91
CA ALA A 67 -15.81 2.24 -17.53
C ALA A 67 -16.94 1.94 -16.51
N GLU A 68 -18.17 2.37 -16.80
CA GLU A 68 -19.33 2.14 -15.93
C GLU A 68 -19.85 0.70 -16.03
N VAL A 69 -19.86 0.12 -17.23
CA VAL A 69 -20.22 -1.28 -17.44
C VAL A 69 -19.25 -2.19 -16.70
N LYS A 70 -17.94 -1.93 -16.78
CA LYS A 70 -16.90 -2.71 -16.10
C LYS A 70 -17.02 -2.68 -14.58
N LYS A 71 -17.53 -1.59 -14.00
CA LYS A 71 -17.82 -1.50 -12.54
C LYS A 71 -19.00 -2.36 -12.09
N ARG A 72 -19.86 -2.78 -13.02
CA ARG A 72 -21.07 -3.61 -12.80
C ARG A 72 -20.94 -5.02 -13.37
N GLU A 73 -19.77 -5.34 -13.95
CA GLU A 73 -19.40 -6.69 -14.35
C GLU A 73 -19.34 -7.58 -13.10
N MET A 74 -19.63 -8.86 -13.29
CA MET A 74 -19.47 -9.88 -12.27
C MET A 74 -18.03 -9.92 -11.76
N ASN A 75 -17.90 -9.76 -10.45
CA ASN A 75 -16.61 -9.74 -9.78
C ASN A 75 -16.03 -11.15 -9.81
N LEU A 76 -14.80 -11.28 -10.33
CA LEU A 76 -14.07 -12.54 -10.29
C LEU A 76 -12.96 -12.42 -9.24
N GLY A 77 -12.72 -13.51 -8.53
CA GLY A 77 -11.72 -13.63 -7.49
C GLY A 77 -10.30 -13.53 -8.00
N LEU A 78 -9.37 -13.32 -7.07
CA LEU A 78 -7.94 -13.31 -7.32
C LEU A 78 -7.46 -14.59 -8.04
N ASP A 79 -8.03 -15.72 -7.67
CA ASP A 79 -7.74 -17.03 -8.23
C ASP A 79 -8.24 -17.21 -9.67
N LEU A 80 -9.22 -16.41 -10.11
CA LEU A 80 -9.71 -16.41 -11.48
C LEU A 80 -9.04 -15.32 -12.33
N LYS A 81 -8.99 -14.06 -11.86
CA LYS A 81 -8.42 -12.94 -12.63
C LYS A 81 -6.89 -12.82 -12.51
N GLY A 82 -6.26 -13.53 -11.57
CA GLY A 82 -4.90 -13.22 -11.12
C GLY A 82 -4.86 -11.90 -10.36
N GLY A 83 -3.72 -11.56 -9.76
CA GLY A 83 -3.54 -10.30 -9.01
C GLY A 83 -2.67 -10.47 -7.77
N MET A 84 -2.99 -9.69 -6.73
CA MET A 84 -2.22 -9.66 -5.49
C MET A 84 -3.12 -9.69 -4.25
N ASN A 85 -2.79 -10.55 -3.27
CA ASN A 85 -3.34 -10.53 -1.91
C ASN A 85 -2.26 -10.00 -0.96
N VAL A 86 -2.57 -8.99 -0.16
CA VAL A 86 -1.64 -8.36 0.77
C VAL A 86 -2.29 -8.23 2.14
N ILE A 87 -1.58 -8.63 3.19
CA ILE A 87 -1.91 -8.30 4.57
C ILE A 87 -0.97 -7.20 5.03
N LEU A 88 -1.54 -6.02 5.23
CA LEU A 88 -0.86 -4.85 5.77
C LEU A 88 -1.07 -4.78 7.28
N GLU A 89 -0.03 -4.45 8.03
CA GLU A 89 -0.12 -4.14 9.46
C GLU A 89 0.20 -2.66 9.68
N VAL A 90 -0.72 -1.96 10.33
CA VAL A 90 -0.53 -0.57 10.70
C VAL A 90 0.40 -0.53 11.91
N SER A 91 1.49 0.24 11.82
CA SER A 91 2.44 0.29 12.93
C SER A 91 1.91 1.08 14.11
N VAL A 92 1.34 0.39 15.10
CA VAL A 92 0.87 0.98 16.36
C VAL A 92 2.00 1.73 17.07
N LYS A 93 3.22 1.21 17.02
CA LYS A 93 4.44 1.88 17.52
C LYS A 93 4.59 3.29 16.97
N ASP A 94 4.40 3.46 15.67
CA ASP A 94 4.60 4.74 15.01
C ASP A 94 3.39 5.67 15.23
N VAL A 95 2.17 5.12 15.38
CA VAL A 95 1.02 5.89 15.91
C VAL A 95 1.31 6.45 17.30
N LEU A 96 1.81 5.61 18.23
CA LEU A 96 2.14 6.04 19.60
C LEU A 96 3.19 7.15 19.62
N LYS A 97 4.21 7.06 18.74
CA LYS A 97 5.21 8.13 18.57
C LYS A 97 4.61 9.44 18.02
N GLY A 98 3.55 9.34 17.22
CA GLY A 98 2.85 10.51 16.67
C GLY A 98 1.95 11.21 17.69
N VAL A 99 1.41 10.46 18.66
CA VAL A 99 0.49 10.98 19.69
C VAL A 99 1.22 11.48 20.94
N VAL A 100 2.40 10.93 21.26
CA VAL A 100 3.17 11.32 22.45
C VAL A 100 3.79 12.72 22.28
N ALA A 101 3.79 13.52 23.35
CA ALA A 101 4.34 14.88 23.35
C ALA A 101 5.85 14.92 23.04
N ASN A 102 6.60 13.94 23.56
CA ASN A 102 8.03 13.81 23.32
C ASN A 102 8.40 12.35 23.01
N ALA A 103 8.52 12.03 21.72
CA ALA A 103 8.93 10.70 21.27
C ALA A 103 10.38 10.35 21.65
N GLN A 104 11.19 11.32 22.09
CA GLN A 104 12.56 11.10 22.56
C GLN A 104 12.65 10.86 24.08
N ASP A 105 11.51 10.74 24.77
CA ASP A 105 11.53 10.46 26.20
C ASP A 105 12.18 9.08 26.49
N PRO A 106 13.18 9.00 27.38
CA PRO A 106 13.88 7.73 27.66
C PRO A 106 12.97 6.61 28.14
N MET A 107 11.93 6.92 28.94
CA MET A 107 11.01 5.91 29.45
C MET A 107 10.09 5.41 28.34
N PHE A 108 9.63 6.30 27.47
CA PHE A 108 8.83 5.93 26.30
C PHE A 108 9.62 5.06 25.33
N ILE A 109 10.86 5.45 25.00
CA ILE A 109 11.75 4.67 24.14
C ILE A 109 11.97 3.26 24.72
N GLN A 110 12.25 3.18 26.03
CA GLN A 110 12.47 1.89 26.69
C GLN A 110 11.20 1.04 26.71
N ALA A 111 10.02 1.63 26.97
CA ALA A 111 8.73 0.93 26.95
C ALA A 111 8.44 0.34 25.56
N ILE A 112 8.67 1.11 24.50
CA ILE A 112 8.54 0.64 23.12
C ILE A 112 9.54 -0.48 22.81
N SER A 113 10.80 -0.34 23.24
CA SER A 113 11.82 -1.37 23.04
C SER A 113 11.47 -2.69 23.74
N ASN A 114 10.98 -2.62 24.98
CA ASN A 114 10.52 -3.80 25.72
C ASN A 114 9.28 -4.43 25.06
N THR A 115 8.37 -3.59 24.56
CA THR A 115 7.17 -4.04 23.83
C THR A 115 7.54 -4.80 22.56
N ASP A 116 8.48 -4.27 21.77
CA ASP A 116 8.96 -4.93 20.54
C ASP A 116 9.60 -6.30 20.85
N ALA A 117 10.37 -6.39 21.93
CA ALA A 117 10.96 -7.65 22.38
C ALA A 117 9.90 -8.67 22.86
N ALA A 118 8.87 -8.20 23.58
CA ALA A 118 7.79 -9.03 24.08
C ALA A 118 6.83 -9.51 22.97
N GLN A 119 6.61 -8.70 21.94
CA GLN A 119 5.77 -9.03 20.78
C GLN A 119 6.34 -10.17 19.92
N SER A 120 7.66 -10.33 19.93
CA SER A 120 8.32 -11.45 19.26
C SER A 120 8.01 -12.81 19.91
N GLN A 121 7.42 -12.81 21.11
CA GLN A 121 7.22 -14.00 21.96
C GLN A 121 5.74 -14.30 22.31
N GLY A 122 4.76 -13.48 21.90
CA GLY A 122 3.36 -13.63 22.33
C GLY A 122 2.29 -13.15 21.35
N GLN A 123 1.07 -13.66 21.51
CA GLN A 123 -0.12 -13.34 20.68
C GLN A 123 -0.91 -12.10 21.14
N ASN A 124 -0.43 -11.36 22.15
CA ASN A 124 -1.18 -10.22 22.72
C ASN A 124 -1.10 -8.98 21.83
N ASN A 125 -2.22 -8.24 21.72
CA ASN A 125 -2.31 -6.95 21.02
C ASN A 125 -1.19 -5.99 21.46
N TYR A 126 -0.44 -5.44 20.49
CA TYR A 126 0.73 -4.56 20.69
C TYR A 126 0.47 -3.45 21.71
N LEU A 127 -0.71 -2.82 21.65
CA LEU A 127 -1.06 -1.71 22.54
C LEU A 127 -1.24 -2.13 24.01
N ASN A 128 -1.78 -3.33 24.25
CA ASN A 128 -1.91 -3.88 25.61
C ASN A 128 -0.54 -4.20 26.20
N THR A 129 0.34 -4.78 25.39
CA THR A 129 1.71 -5.07 25.78
C THR A 129 2.46 -3.79 26.12
N PHE A 130 2.28 -2.72 25.33
CA PHE A 130 2.84 -1.41 25.63
C PHE A 130 2.41 -0.87 26.98
N PHE A 131 1.12 -0.87 27.30
CA PHE A 131 0.65 -0.41 28.62
C PHE A 131 1.26 -1.24 29.76
N SER A 132 1.28 -2.56 29.63
CA SER A 132 1.89 -3.44 30.62
C SER A 132 3.39 -3.17 30.81
N GLU A 133 4.15 -2.98 29.74
CA GLU A 133 5.60 -2.71 29.83
C GLU A 133 5.88 -1.31 30.37
N PHE A 134 5.04 -0.33 30.03
CA PHE A 134 5.13 1.01 30.59
C PHE A 134 4.85 1.01 32.10
N ASP A 135 3.81 0.32 32.55
CA ASP A 135 3.45 0.24 33.97
C ASP A 135 4.58 -0.44 34.78
N LYS A 136 5.20 -1.51 34.27
CA LYS A 136 6.39 -2.14 34.90
C LYS A 136 7.57 -1.17 35.03
N LEU A 137 7.84 -0.36 34.01
CA LEU A 137 8.90 0.65 34.05
C LEU A 137 8.56 1.78 35.03
N SER A 138 7.28 2.15 35.14
CA SER A 138 6.82 3.14 36.11
C SER A 138 7.05 2.63 37.52
N GLU A 139 6.65 1.39 37.82
CA GLU A 139 6.88 0.75 39.13
C GLU A 139 8.37 0.67 39.47
N ALA A 140 9.21 0.28 38.51
CA ALA A 140 10.67 0.20 38.70
C ALA A 140 11.33 1.55 39.01
N THR A 141 10.73 2.66 38.59
CA THR A 141 11.20 4.03 38.85
C THR A 141 10.52 4.71 40.04
N GLY A 142 9.76 3.95 40.84
CA GLY A 142 9.09 4.43 42.05
C GLY A 142 7.63 4.85 41.88
N GLY A 143 6.99 4.50 40.75
CA GLY A 143 5.56 4.65 40.48
C GLY A 143 5.09 6.09 40.24
N GLY A 144 6.00 7.06 40.21
CA GLY A 144 5.67 8.48 40.09
C GLY A 144 5.45 8.98 38.66
N ARG A 145 5.75 8.16 37.64
CA ARG A 145 5.71 8.56 36.23
C ARG A 145 4.56 7.86 35.51
N LEU A 146 3.53 8.61 35.14
CA LEU A 146 2.27 8.08 34.60
C LEU A 146 2.15 8.39 33.11
N LEU A 147 1.27 7.67 32.39
CA LEU A 147 0.99 8.00 30.99
C LEU A 147 0.41 9.41 30.85
N SER A 148 -0.29 9.89 31.88
CA SER A 148 -0.88 11.24 31.96
C SER A 148 0.14 12.37 32.12
N ASP A 149 1.44 12.08 32.25
CA ASP A 149 2.46 13.12 32.38
C ASP A 149 2.54 14.00 31.12
N ALA A 150 2.73 15.30 31.31
CA ALA A 150 2.74 16.30 30.23
C ALA A 150 3.86 16.08 29.19
N SER A 151 4.96 15.41 29.57
CA SER A 151 6.03 15.03 28.64
C SER A 151 5.68 13.80 27.79
N LEU A 152 4.61 13.09 28.13
CA LEU A 152 4.15 11.85 27.49
C LEU A 152 2.79 12.09 26.84
N PHE A 153 1.70 11.53 27.36
CA PHE A 153 0.36 11.66 26.77
C PHE A 153 -0.48 12.76 27.41
N GLY A 154 0.01 13.47 28.44
CA GLY A 154 -0.65 14.62 29.05
C GLY A 154 -0.62 15.90 28.20
N THR A 155 -0.83 15.79 26.89
CA THR A 155 -0.86 16.95 25.98
C THR A 155 -2.10 17.83 26.25
N PRO A 156 -2.12 19.10 25.83
CA PRO A 156 -3.33 19.92 25.87
C PRO A 156 -4.51 19.26 25.15
N GLU A 157 -4.26 18.57 24.04
CA GLU A 157 -5.27 17.84 23.25
C GLU A 157 -5.85 16.65 24.03
N MET A 158 -4.99 15.84 24.68
CA MET A 158 -5.44 14.76 25.54
C MET A 158 -6.22 15.33 26.74
N THR A 159 -5.73 16.42 27.34
CA THR A 159 -6.38 17.09 28.46
C THR A 159 -7.78 17.60 28.11
N GLU A 160 -7.99 18.07 26.88
CA GLU A 160 -9.31 18.46 26.38
C GLU A 160 -10.25 17.25 26.26
N LYS A 161 -9.74 16.08 25.85
CA LYS A 161 -10.51 14.84 25.69
C LYS A 161 -10.87 14.16 27.01
N VAL A 162 -9.92 14.05 27.96
CA VAL A 162 -10.09 13.27 29.21
C VAL A 162 -10.15 14.11 30.49
N GLY A 163 -9.77 15.39 30.44
CA GLY A 163 -9.71 16.30 31.59
C GLY A 163 -8.37 16.33 32.31
N PHE A 164 -8.06 17.45 32.99
CA PHE A 164 -6.76 17.75 33.61
C PHE A 164 -6.30 16.77 34.70
N ASN A 165 -7.23 16.05 35.34
CA ASN A 165 -6.95 15.06 36.39
C ASN A 165 -7.47 13.66 36.01
N ALA A 166 -7.46 13.32 34.73
CA ALA A 166 -7.87 12.00 34.26
C ALA A 166 -7.03 10.89 34.94
N SER A 167 -7.68 9.76 35.25
CA SER A 167 -6.96 8.59 35.76
C SER A 167 -6.10 7.97 34.65
N ASN A 168 -5.11 7.16 35.04
CA ASN A 168 -4.24 6.46 34.07
C ASN A 168 -5.07 5.58 33.13
N GLU A 169 -6.12 4.94 33.64
CA GLU A 169 -7.04 4.10 32.86
C GLU A 169 -7.85 4.92 31.84
N ALA A 170 -8.25 6.15 32.19
CA ALA A 170 -8.94 7.04 31.27
C ALA A 170 -8.01 7.48 30.12
N VAL A 171 -6.74 7.76 30.43
CA VAL A 171 -5.72 8.07 29.40
C VAL A 171 -5.44 6.85 28.52
N GLN A 172 -5.29 5.65 29.10
CA GLN A 172 -5.14 4.41 28.32
C GLN A 172 -6.34 4.17 27.39
N ALA A 173 -7.56 4.42 27.87
CA ALA A 173 -8.77 4.28 27.06
C ALA A 173 -8.80 5.28 25.89
N GLU A 174 -8.32 6.50 26.09
CA GLU A 174 -8.25 7.49 25.01
C GLU A 174 -7.13 7.21 24.01
N ILE A 175 -5.96 6.75 24.47
CA ILE A 175 -4.88 6.27 23.59
C ILE A 175 -5.41 5.12 22.69
N ARG A 176 -6.24 4.21 23.23
CA ARG A 176 -6.88 3.18 22.39
C ARG A 176 -7.78 3.77 21.30
N ARG A 177 -8.55 4.81 21.62
CA ARG A 177 -9.39 5.50 20.64
C ARG A 177 -8.56 6.19 19.57
N ASP A 178 -7.48 6.87 19.97
CA ASP A 178 -6.57 7.55 19.04
C ASP A 178 -5.87 6.55 18.11
N VAL A 179 -5.45 5.39 18.63
CA VAL A 179 -4.88 4.31 17.83
C VAL A 179 -5.91 3.72 16.85
N GLU A 180 -7.13 3.44 17.32
CA GLU A 180 -8.20 2.92 16.45
C GLU A 180 -8.60 3.94 15.37
N ALA A 181 -8.64 5.23 15.71
CA ALA A 181 -8.88 6.32 14.77
C ALA A 181 -7.78 6.42 13.72
N ALA A 182 -6.50 6.31 14.12
CA ALA A 182 -5.37 6.30 13.20
C ALA A 182 -5.43 5.09 12.25
N ILE A 183 -5.74 3.89 12.75
CA ILE A 183 -5.94 2.70 11.91
C ILE A 183 -7.10 2.90 10.93
N SER A 184 -8.21 3.50 11.39
CA SER A 184 -9.36 3.81 10.54
C SER A 184 -9.04 4.84 9.47
N ASN A 185 -8.18 5.83 9.78
CA ASN A 185 -7.70 6.79 8.78
C ASN A 185 -6.80 6.10 7.74
N VAL A 186 -5.86 5.26 8.18
CA VAL A 186 -5.02 4.45 7.28
C VAL A 186 -5.88 3.60 6.35
N PHE A 187 -6.94 2.96 6.86
CA PHE A 187 -7.89 2.22 6.02
C PHE A 187 -8.58 3.10 4.98
N THR A 188 -9.06 4.30 5.38
CA THR A 188 -9.70 5.26 4.46
C THR A 188 -8.74 5.72 3.37
N VAL A 189 -7.51 6.06 3.72
CA VAL A 189 -6.49 6.53 2.78
C VAL A 189 -6.06 5.40 1.84
N LEU A 190 -5.79 4.19 2.36
CA LEU A 190 -5.44 3.03 1.53
C LEU A 190 -6.55 2.70 0.55
N ARG A 191 -7.82 2.72 0.99
CA ARG A 191 -8.97 2.55 0.10
C ARG A 191 -9.00 3.61 -1.00
N ALA A 192 -8.85 4.89 -0.64
CA ALA A 192 -8.83 5.98 -1.61
C ALA A 192 -7.68 5.84 -2.61
N ARG A 193 -6.49 5.37 -2.20
CA ARG A 193 -5.35 5.11 -3.10
C ARG A 193 -5.65 3.96 -4.05
N ILE A 194 -6.16 2.85 -3.53
CA ILE A 194 -6.45 1.65 -4.31
C ILE A 194 -7.51 1.91 -5.38
N ASP A 195 -8.54 2.69 -5.04
CA ASP A 195 -9.60 3.08 -5.99
C ASP A 195 -9.04 3.83 -7.22
N GLN A 196 -7.86 4.45 -7.12
CA GLN A 196 -7.22 5.19 -8.21
C GLN A 196 -6.23 4.35 -9.05
N PHE A 197 -5.89 3.12 -8.63
CA PHE A 197 -4.91 2.28 -9.34
C PHE A 197 -5.49 1.52 -10.54
N GLY A 198 -6.73 1.83 -10.94
CA GLY A 198 -7.38 1.20 -12.10
C GLY A 198 -7.65 -0.31 -11.92
N VAL A 199 -7.51 -0.82 -10.69
CA VAL A 199 -7.90 -2.18 -10.32
C VAL A 199 -9.42 -2.30 -10.32
N VAL A 200 -9.93 -3.40 -10.84
CA VAL A 200 -11.37 -3.64 -10.90
C VAL A 200 -11.80 -4.20 -9.55
N GLN A 201 -12.53 -3.39 -8.77
CA GLN A 201 -13.25 -3.83 -7.56
C GLN A 201 -12.32 -4.47 -6.50
N PRO A 202 -11.41 -3.69 -5.90
CA PRO A 202 -10.56 -4.17 -4.82
C PRO A 202 -11.39 -4.62 -3.62
N ASN A 203 -10.99 -5.72 -2.97
CA ASN A 203 -11.56 -6.13 -1.69
C ASN A 203 -10.62 -5.68 -0.58
N ILE A 204 -11.09 -4.78 0.27
CA ILE A 204 -10.30 -4.19 1.36
C ILE A 204 -11.07 -4.40 2.64
N GLN A 205 -10.50 -5.17 3.56
CA GLN A 205 -11.15 -5.54 4.82
C GLN A 205 -10.22 -5.28 5.99
N ARG A 206 -10.80 -4.82 7.10
CA ARG A 206 -10.07 -4.70 8.36
C ARG A 206 -10.20 -6.03 9.10
N LEU A 207 -9.08 -6.56 9.57
CA LEU A 207 -9.06 -7.72 10.46
C LEU A 207 -9.22 -7.19 11.89
N GLU A 208 -10.46 -7.19 12.38
CA GLU A 208 -10.82 -6.59 13.67
C GLU A 208 -9.94 -7.11 14.82
N GLY A 209 -9.52 -6.20 15.71
CA GLY A 209 -8.69 -6.53 16.88
C GLY A 209 -7.20 -6.79 16.60
N THR A 210 -6.78 -6.93 15.33
CA THR A 210 -5.39 -7.23 14.96
C THR A 210 -4.59 -6.03 14.47
N GLY A 211 -5.24 -4.92 14.11
CA GLY A 211 -4.59 -3.76 13.48
C GLY A 211 -4.11 -4.02 12.05
N ARG A 212 -4.61 -5.10 11.42
CA ARG A 212 -4.26 -5.53 10.07
C ARG A 212 -5.36 -5.22 9.08
N ILE A 213 -4.96 -5.01 7.84
CA ILE A 213 -5.82 -4.70 6.70
C ILE A 213 -5.51 -5.73 5.62
N LEU A 214 -6.50 -6.55 5.28
CA LEU A 214 -6.49 -7.44 4.14
C LEU A 214 -6.83 -6.64 2.88
N VAL A 215 -5.99 -6.76 1.86
CA VAL A 215 -6.13 -6.06 0.59
C VAL A 215 -5.97 -7.08 -0.54
N GLU A 216 -7.05 -7.34 -1.25
CA GLU A 216 -7.05 -8.17 -2.44
C GLU A 216 -7.30 -7.30 -3.67
N LEU A 217 -6.37 -7.37 -4.61
CA LEU A 217 -6.36 -6.56 -5.82
C LEU A 217 -6.37 -7.49 -7.05
N PRO A 218 -7.57 -7.85 -7.56
CA PRO A 218 -7.69 -8.64 -8.77
C PRO A 218 -7.20 -7.86 -10.00
N GLY A 219 -6.52 -8.55 -10.92
CA GLY A 219 -6.08 -8.00 -12.19
C GLY A 219 -4.90 -7.01 -12.10
N VAL A 220 -4.14 -6.99 -11.00
CA VAL A 220 -2.93 -6.18 -10.89
C VAL A 220 -1.88 -6.65 -11.89
N LYS A 221 -1.38 -5.72 -12.72
CA LYS A 221 -0.33 -5.99 -13.72
C LYS A 221 1.08 -5.95 -13.13
N ASP A 222 1.35 -4.99 -12.25
CA ASP A 222 2.65 -4.80 -11.61
C ASP A 222 2.51 -4.84 -10.07
N PRO A 223 2.69 -6.03 -9.46
CA PRO A 223 2.60 -6.19 -8.01
C PRO A 223 3.68 -5.41 -7.26
N ALA A 224 4.90 -5.31 -7.78
CA ALA A 224 6.02 -4.66 -7.11
C ALA A 224 5.78 -3.15 -6.97
N ARG A 225 5.27 -2.52 -8.04
CA ARG A 225 4.84 -1.12 -8.00
C ARG A 225 3.75 -0.90 -6.96
N VAL A 226 2.69 -1.72 -6.97
CA VAL A 226 1.57 -1.57 -6.02
C VAL A 226 2.03 -1.76 -4.58
N GLN A 227 2.92 -2.72 -4.29
CA GLN A 227 3.50 -2.89 -2.95
C GLN A 227 4.21 -1.62 -2.47
N LYS A 228 5.05 -1.02 -3.31
CA LYS A 228 5.76 0.24 -2.98
C LYS A 228 4.78 1.37 -2.67
N LEU A 229 3.69 1.49 -3.43
CA LEU A 229 2.67 2.52 -3.25
C LEU A 229 1.81 2.30 -2.00
N LEU A 230 1.50 1.05 -1.65
CA LEU A 230 0.75 0.70 -0.44
C LEU A 230 1.56 0.91 0.84
N GLN A 231 2.88 0.75 0.78
CA GLN A 231 3.79 0.97 1.92
C GLN A 231 4.18 2.44 2.12
N SER A 232 4.07 3.27 1.07
CA SER A 232 4.39 4.69 1.13
C SER A 232 3.50 5.42 2.14
N THR A 233 4.10 6.26 3.00
CA THR A 233 3.33 7.12 3.91
C THR A 233 2.72 8.31 3.19
N ALA A 234 3.27 8.69 2.04
CA ALA A 234 2.93 9.89 1.28
C ALA A 234 3.09 11.18 2.07
N GLU A 235 4.13 11.26 2.89
CA GLU A 235 4.43 12.45 3.67
C GLU A 235 5.01 13.53 2.75
N LEU A 236 4.14 14.31 2.12
CA LEU A 236 4.52 15.45 1.30
C LEU A 236 4.97 16.60 2.19
N GLN A 237 6.16 17.13 1.93
CA GLN A 237 6.74 18.25 2.66
C GLN A 237 7.38 19.23 1.68
N PHE A 238 7.34 20.51 2.02
CA PHE A 238 8.01 21.56 1.28
C PHE A 238 9.09 22.23 2.13
N TRP A 239 10.30 22.36 1.58
CA TRP A 239 11.43 22.89 2.32
C TRP A 239 12.24 23.88 1.48
N ASN A 240 12.65 24.99 2.10
CA ASN A 240 13.71 25.82 1.54
C ASN A 240 15.02 25.03 1.53
N MET A 241 15.91 25.34 0.58
CA MET A 241 17.17 24.60 0.39
C MET A 241 18.39 25.49 0.64
N TYR A 242 19.45 24.86 1.13
CA TYR A 242 20.79 25.45 1.08
C TYR A 242 21.36 25.34 -0.33
N GLU A 243 22.26 26.25 -0.68
CA GLU A 243 23.05 26.11 -1.89
C GLU A 243 24.20 25.13 -1.64
N GLY A 244 24.57 24.34 -2.65
CA GLY A 244 25.68 23.39 -2.52
C GLY A 244 26.98 24.07 -2.10
N ALA A 245 27.19 25.31 -2.54
CA ALA A 245 28.33 26.14 -2.16
C ALA A 245 28.43 26.45 -0.66
N GLU A 246 27.30 26.60 0.05
CA GLU A 246 27.26 26.88 1.49
C GLU A 246 27.61 25.64 2.32
N VAL A 247 27.32 24.47 1.76
CA VAL A 247 27.52 23.18 2.41
C VAL A 247 28.94 22.64 2.16
N LEU A 248 29.56 23.02 1.05
CA LEU A 248 30.87 22.50 0.65
C LEU A 248 31.97 22.61 1.73
N PRO A 249 32.15 23.76 2.42
CA PRO A 249 33.17 23.86 3.48
C PRO A 249 32.95 22.86 4.61
N PHE A 250 31.68 22.60 4.96
CA PHE A 250 31.35 21.59 5.95
C PHE A 250 31.75 20.20 5.47
N LEU A 251 31.48 19.82 4.21
CA LEU A 251 31.86 18.51 3.68
C LEU A 251 33.38 18.29 3.66
N VAL A 252 34.17 19.34 3.41
CA VAL A 252 35.62 19.28 3.51
C VAL A 252 36.03 18.97 4.95
N SER A 253 35.44 19.66 5.94
CA SER A 253 35.70 19.39 7.36
C SER A 253 35.24 17.98 7.79
N VAL A 254 34.15 17.45 7.20
CA VAL A 254 33.73 16.05 7.42
C VAL A 254 34.80 15.10 6.95
N ASN A 255 35.34 15.29 5.75
CA ASN A 255 36.40 14.42 5.22
C ASN A 255 37.68 14.49 6.06
N GLU A 256 38.09 15.68 6.49
CA GLU A 256 39.24 15.86 7.39
C GLU A 256 39.03 15.15 8.73
N ARG A 257 37.85 15.35 9.36
CA ARG A 257 37.55 14.70 10.64
C ARG A 257 37.45 13.18 10.52
N MET A 258 36.88 12.68 9.42
CA MET A 258 36.83 11.24 9.15
C MET A 258 38.23 10.66 8.94
N ARG A 259 39.15 11.41 8.31
CA ARG A 259 40.55 11.00 8.18
C ARG A 259 41.21 10.84 9.55
N ASP A 260 41.05 11.82 10.43
CA ASP A 260 41.61 11.77 11.80
C ASP A 260 41.07 10.58 12.60
N LEU A 261 39.77 10.26 12.44
CA LEU A 261 39.15 9.10 13.10
C LEU A 261 39.68 7.77 12.56
N VAL A 262 39.82 7.64 11.25
CA VAL A 262 40.38 6.43 10.61
C VAL A 262 41.86 6.24 10.96
N GLU A 263 42.62 7.33 11.07
CA GLU A 263 44.01 7.29 11.53
C GLU A 263 44.11 6.92 13.02
N ALA A 264 43.22 7.42 13.86
CA ALA A 264 43.15 7.05 15.28
C ALA A 264 42.76 5.57 15.49
N GLU A 265 41.79 5.06 14.74
CA GLU A 265 41.38 3.64 14.76
C GLU A 265 42.54 2.72 14.34
N LYS A 266 43.40 3.13 13.39
CA LYS A 266 44.60 2.36 12.99
C LYS A 266 45.69 2.32 14.06
N VAL A 267 45.77 3.32 14.93
CA VAL A 267 46.77 3.38 16.01
C VAL A 267 46.36 2.49 17.19
N GLU A 268 45.06 2.31 17.45
CA GLU A 268 44.56 1.40 18.49
C GLU A 268 44.70 -0.09 18.12
N ASP A 269 44.73 -0.44 16.83
CA ASP A 269 44.84 -1.82 16.34
C ASP A 269 46.28 -2.34 16.18
N THR A 270 47.30 -1.55 16.56
CA THR A 270 48.70 -2.02 16.52
C THR A 270 49.06 -2.68 17.85
N PRO A 271 49.39 -3.98 17.91
CA PRO A 271 49.81 -4.61 19.16
C PRO A 271 51.12 -3.98 19.63
N THR A 272 51.13 -3.47 20.86
CA THR A 272 52.36 -3.09 21.55
C THR A 272 53.10 -4.37 21.95
N GLU A 273 53.91 -4.92 21.06
CA GLU A 273 54.98 -5.83 21.49
C GLU A 273 56.25 -5.02 21.79
N SER A 274 56.53 -4.96 23.08
CA SER A 274 57.81 -4.59 23.65
C SER A 274 58.93 -5.47 23.12
N PHE A 275 60.01 -4.86 22.64
CA PHE A 275 61.33 -5.49 22.62
C PHE A 275 62.35 -4.54 23.23
N GLU A 276 62.73 -4.83 24.48
CA GLU A 276 63.97 -4.36 25.07
C GLU A 276 65.15 -5.20 24.55
N GLU A 277 66.18 -4.47 24.11
CA GLU A 277 67.62 -4.73 24.32
C GLU A 277 68.35 -5.82 23.51
N PHE A 278 69.18 -5.39 22.54
CA PHE A 278 70.58 -5.86 22.43
C PHE A 278 71.47 -4.87 21.64
N SER A 279 72.55 -4.44 22.27
CA SER A 279 73.61 -3.55 21.77
C SER A 279 74.81 -4.31 21.16
N ILE A 280 75.65 -3.59 20.38
CA ILE A 280 77.06 -3.82 19.90
C ILE A 280 77.12 -3.56 18.38
N ASP A 281 78.09 -2.91 17.73
CA ASP A 281 79.27 -2.07 18.02
C ASP A 281 79.72 -1.52 16.65
N GLY A 282 80.44 -0.39 16.60
CA GLY A 282 80.65 0.41 15.39
C GLY A 282 81.60 -0.16 14.33
N THR A 283 81.50 0.35 13.10
CA THR A 283 82.60 0.92 12.28
C THR A 283 82.06 1.42 10.94
N ALA A 284 82.64 2.52 10.46
CA ALA A 284 82.29 3.23 9.24
C ALA A 284 82.76 2.49 7.99
N GLU A 285 82.01 2.59 6.89
CA GLU A 285 82.56 3.02 5.61
C GLU A 285 81.44 3.49 4.66
N THR A 286 81.70 4.65 4.07
CA THR A 286 80.91 5.32 3.04
C THR A 286 81.01 4.53 1.73
N ASP A 287 79.89 4.19 1.11
CA ASP A 287 79.88 4.11 -0.36
C ASP A 287 78.53 4.51 -0.95
N SER A 288 78.64 5.13 -2.12
CA SER A 288 77.64 6.03 -2.69
C SER A 288 76.57 5.26 -3.45
N ALA A 289 75.31 5.43 -3.08
CA ALA A 289 74.17 5.15 -3.94
C ALA A 289 73.05 6.15 -3.67
N SER A 290 72.56 6.72 -4.76
CA SER A 290 71.57 7.78 -4.89
C SER A 290 70.37 7.68 -3.94
N ALA A 291 70.09 8.79 -3.26
CA ALA A 291 68.81 9.07 -2.65
C ALA A 291 67.74 9.21 -3.74
N ASP A 292 67.00 8.14 -4.00
CA ASP A 292 65.59 8.25 -4.40
C ASP A 292 64.78 8.16 -3.11
N SER A 293 64.53 9.33 -2.51
CA SER A 293 63.41 9.50 -1.60
C SER A 293 62.14 9.44 -2.44
N ASP A 294 61.63 8.23 -2.67
CA ASP A 294 60.31 8.05 -3.26
C ASP A 294 59.28 8.53 -2.24
N SER A 295 58.97 9.82 -2.34
CA SER A 295 58.00 10.56 -1.51
C SER A 295 56.64 10.61 -2.20
N THR A 296 56.36 9.68 -3.11
CA THR A 296 55.11 9.66 -3.89
C THR A 296 54.00 8.80 -3.30
N ASP A 297 54.25 8.02 -2.24
CA ASP A 297 53.26 7.10 -1.66
C ASP A 297 52.51 7.59 -0.41
N VAL A 298 52.72 8.83 0.05
CA VAL A 298 52.11 9.34 1.30
C VAL A 298 51.10 10.49 1.11
N LEU A 299 50.74 10.85 -0.12
CA LEU A 299 49.93 12.06 -0.39
C LEU A 299 48.72 11.90 -1.32
N SER A 300 48.30 10.68 -1.68
CA SER A 300 47.15 10.48 -2.60
C SER A 300 45.96 9.66 -2.06
N ASN A 301 46.03 9.03 -0.88
CA ASN A 301 45.10 7.95 -0.51
C ASN A 301 44.46 8.03 0.89
N ASN A 302 44.08 9.21 1.40
CA ASN A 302 43.34 9.27 2.68
C ASN A 302 42.20 10.30 2.70
N ASN A 303 41.23 10.14 1.79
CA ASN A 303 39.97 10.90 1.79
C ASN A 303 38.76 9.96 2.00
N PRO A 304 38.55 9.45 3.22
CA PRO A 304 37.59 8.38 3.48
C PRO A 304 36.13 8.77 3.19
N PHE A 305 35.77 10.05 3.36
CA PHE A 305 34.44 10.52 2.99
C PHE A 305 34.33 10.75 1.48
N PHE A 306 35.35 11.35 0.86
CA PHE A 306 35.30 11.64 -0.57
C PHE A 306 35.50 10.43 -1.48
N GLU A 307 35.93 9.29 -0.96
CA GLU A 307 35.94 8.02 -1.67
C GLU A 307 34.52 7.54 -2.02
N VAL A 308 33.59 7.70 -1.08
CA VAL A 308 32.20 7.25 -1.20
C VAL A 308 31.23 8.35 -1.62
N PHE A 309 31.65 9.63 -1.53
CA PHE A 309 30.84 10.79 -1.86
C PHE A 309 31.64 11.82 -2.67
N ARG A 310 31.09 12.32 -3.78
CA ARG A 310 31.73 13.34 -4.60
C ARG A 310 30.97 14.67 -4.47
N PRO A 311 31.58 15.75 -3.97
CA PRO A 311 30.93 17.05 -3.90
C PRO A 311 30.68 17.62 -5.30
N MET A 312 29.62 18.43 -5.45
CA MET A 312 29.30 19.09 -6.72
C MET A 312 30.18 20.32 -6.93
N VAL A 313 31.32 20.13 -7.59
CA VAL A 313 32.28 21.18 -7.94
C VAL A 313 32.59 21.16 -9.43
N SER A 314 32.96 22.30 -9.99
CA SER A 314 33.45 22.42 -11.36
C SER A 314 34.78 21.67 -11.54
N GLU A 315 35.22 21.48 -12.79
CA GLU A 315 36.56 20.94 -13.10
C GLU A 315 37.70 21.76 -12.48
N THR A 316 37.46 23.04 -12.20
CA THR A 316 38.38 23.95 -11.50
C THR A 316 38.26 23.90 -9.98
N GLY A 317 37.43 23.01 -9.43
CA GLY A 317 37.21 22.85 -7.99
C GLY A 317 36.31 23.92 -7.35
N GLN A 318 35.64 24.75 -8.15
CA GLN A 318 34.75 25.80 -7.65
C GLN A 318 33.33 25.27 -7.45
N SER A 319 32.62 25.74 -6.43
CA SER A 319 31.25 25.34 -6.18
C SER A 319 30.34 25.71 -7.35
N MET A 320 29.52 24.76 -7.79
CA MET A 320 28.49 25.02 -8.80
C MET A 320 27.27 25.69 -8.17
N GLN A 321 26.60 26.54 -8.93
CA GLN A 321 25.33 27.13 -8.51
C GLN A 321 24.22 26.07 -8.46
N GLY A 322 23.40 26.11 -7.43
CA GLY A 322 22.24 25.26 -7.23
C GLY A 322 22.27 24.49 -5.91
N PRO A 323 21.15 23.82 -5.58
CA PRO A 323 20.97 23.13 -4.30
C PRO A 323 21.66 21.75 -4.23
N ARG A 324 22.35 21.34 -5.30
CA ARG A 324 23.01 20.04 -5.38
C ARG A 324 24.31 20.10 -4.60
N VAL A 325 24.39 19.31 -3.54
CA VAL A 325 25.56 19.25 -2.65
C VAL A 325 26.65 18.37 -3.25
N GLY A 326 26.24 17.25 -3.86
CA GLY A 326 27.13 16.27 -4.46
C GLY A 326 26.38 15.00 -4.81
N TYR A 327 27.12 13.93 -5.06
CA TYR A 327 26.57 12.67 -5.52
C TYR A 327 27.35 11.48 -4.96
N ALA A 328 26.67 10.33 -4.88
CA ALA A 328 27.25 9.06 -4.48
C ALA A 328 26.70 7.94 -5.37
N LEU A 329 27.35 6.79 -5.36
CA LEU A 329 26.75 5.58 -5.93
C LEU A 329 25.62 5.12 -5.01
N ILE A 330 24.53 4.58 -5.59
CA ILE A 330 23.37 4.08 -4.81
C ILE A 330 23.81 3.13 -3.68
N ARG A 331 24.78 2.23 -3.97
CA ARG A 331 25.34 1.26 -3.01
C ARG A 331 26.07 1.89 -1.81
N ASP A 332 26.54 3.13 -1.94
CA ASP A 332 27.34 3.81 -0.92
C ASP A 332 26.53 4.84 -0.10
N THR A 333 25.26 5.09 -0.46
CA THR A 333 24.35 6.01 0.26
C THR A 333 24.24 5.71 1.75
N ALA A 334 24.16 4.43 2.13
CA ALA A 334 24.10 4.00 3.53
C ALA A 334 25.37 4.38 4.31
N LYS A 335 26.55 4.24 3.69
CA LYS A 335 27.83 4.63 4.29
C LYS A 335 27.91 6.14 4.47
N VAL A 336 27.53 6.90 3.44
CA VAL A 336 27.49 8.37 3.50
C VAL A 336 26.56 8.84 4.61
N ASN A 337 25.35 8.27 4.70
CA ASN A 337 24.39 8.59 5.76
C ASN A 337 24.94 8.26 7.16
N ALA A 338 25.62 7.12 7.32
CA ALA A 338 26.21 6.73 8.59
C ALA A 338 27.33 7.69 9.01
N MET A 339 28.20 8.09 8.07
CA MET A 339 29.27 9.06 8.33
C MET A 339 28.71 10.42 8.75
N LEU A 340 27.70 10.95 8.04
CA LEU A 340 27.10 12.25 8.37
C LEU A 340 26.33 12.26 9.70
N LYS A 341 25.89 11.11 10.19
CA LYS A 341 25.16 10.98 11.47
C LYS A 341 26.06 10.75 12.69
N ARG A 342 27.38 10.54 12.50
CA ARG A 342 28.33 10.37 13.62
C ARG A 342 28.32 11.62 14.52
N GLN A 343 28.37 11.41 15.83
CA GLN A 343 28.25 12.49 16.81
C GLN A 343 29.39 13.51 16.66
N GLU A 344 30.59 13.03 16.32
CA GLU A 344 31.79 13.82 16.05
C GLU A 344 31.62 14.73 14.83
N ILE A 345 30.85 14.28 13.82
CA ILE A 345 30.57 15.04 12.61
C ILE A 345 29.44 16.06 12.83
N VAL A 346 28.44 15.72 13.64
CA VAL A 346 27.38 16.67 14.02
C VAL A 346 27.95 17.82 14.87
N GLN A 347 28.98 17.57 15.68
CA GLN A 347 29.61 18.59 16.53
C GLN A 347 30.39 19.66 15.76
N ILE A 348 30.96 19.33 14.59
CA ILE A 348 31.70 20.28 13.76
C ILE A 348 30.80 21.11 12.83
N MET A 349 29.48 20.86 12.86
CA MET A 349 28.51 21.61 12.08
C MET A 349 28.51 23.10 12.49
N ASN A 350 28.72 23.99 11.52
CA ASN A 350 28.78 25.43 11.75
C ASN A 350 27.41 25.99 12.20
N GLN A 351 27.39 27.23 12.71
CA GLN A 351 26.14 27.84 13.18
C GLN A 351 25.10 28.03 12.07
N GLU A 352 25.54 28.19 10.82
CA GLU A 352 24.70 28.47 9.66
C GLU A 352 23.97 27.21 9.13
N LEU A 353 24.57 26.04 9.31
CA LEU A 353 24.02 24.73 8.93
C LEU A 353 23.36 24.00 10.11
N ARG A 354 23.13 24.65 11.26
CA ARG A 354 22.52 24.03 12.45
C ARG A 354 21.21 23.29 12.18
N ASN A 355 20.45 23.74 11.18
CA ASN A 355 19.18 23.13 10.79
C ASN A 355 19.28 22.47 9.39
N VAL A 356 20.44 21.96 9.00
CA VAL A 356 20.58 21.21 7.75
C VAL A 356 20.05 19.79 7.94
N LYS A 357 19.25 19.34 6.98
CA LYS A 357 18.91 17.92 6.82
C LYS A 357 19.29 17.50 5.41
N PHE A 358 20.06 16.42 5.33
CA PHE A 358 20.52 15.85 4.07
C PHE A 358 19.53 14.81 3.56
N LEU A 359 19.06 14.99 2.33
CA LEU A 359 18.12 14.09 1.67
C LEU A 359 18.61 13.72 0.27
N TRP A 360 18.33 12.49 -0.14
CA TRP A 360 18.67 12.00 -1.48
C TRP A 360 17.56 12.33 -2.49
N SER A 361 17.91 12.50 -3.75
CA SER A 361 16.93 12.56 -4.83
C SER A 361 16.14 11.24 -4.92
N ASN A 362 14.88 11.30 -5.36
CA ASN A 362 14.03 10.12 -5.52
C ASN A 362 14.54 9.15 -6.61
N LYS A 363 15.31 9.65 -7.57
CA LYS A 363 15.86 8.88 -8.69
C LYS A 363 17.35 9.15 -8.85
N PRO A 364 18.11 8.17 -9.37
CA PRO A 364 19.45 8.44 -9.87
C PRO A 364 19.41 9.32 -11.13
N GLU A 365 20.57 9.88 -11.48
CA GLU A 365 20.76 10.58 -12.75
C GLU A 365 20.54 9.61 -13.92
N PRO A 366 19.94 10.05 -15.05
CA PRO A 366 19.62 9.19 -16.19
C PRO A 366 20.81 8.35 -16.65
N ASP A 367 20.57 7.06 -16.91
CA ASP A 367 21.57 6.10 -17.37
C ASP A 367 22.79 5.92 -16.44
N SER A 368 22.61 6.14 -15.13
CA SER A 368 23.69 5.99 -14.14
C SER A 368 23.21 5.41 -12.80
N ASP A 369 24.14 4.86 -12.02
CA ASP A 369 23.91 4.45 -10.62
C ASP A 369 24.22 5.57 -9.62
N ILE A 370 24.24 6.81 -10.09
CA ILE A 370 24.63 7.98 -9.31
C ILE A 370 23.38 8.67 -8.79
N ILE A 371 23.33 8.92 -7.49
CA ILE A 371 22.22 9.60 -6.81
C ILE A 371 22.70 10.89 -6.16
N THR A 372 21.88 11.94 -6.25
CA THR A 372 22.24 13.29 -5.80
C THR A 372 21.87 13.49 -4.35
N LEU A 373 22.78 14.09 -3.58
CA LEU A 373 22.53 14.57 -2.23
C LEU A 373 22.15 16.04 -2.27
N LEU A 374 21.09 16.38 -1.55
CA LEU A 374 20.59 17.75 -1.40
C LEU A 374 20.51 18.13 0.08
N ALA A 375 20.66 19.42 0.37
CA ALA A 375 20.58 19.98 1.71
C ALA A 375 19.32 20.84 1.85
N ILE A 376 18.38 20.40 2.69
CA ILE A 376 17.19 21.16 3.04
C ILE A 376 17.40 21.92 4.35
N LYS A 377 16.73 23.06 4.48
CA LYS A 377 16.75 23.94 5.65
C LYS A 377 15.52 23.65 6.51
N THR A 378 15.74 23.07 7.69
CA THR A 378 14.70 22.78 8.67
C THR A 378 14.54 23.90 9.68
N ASN A 379 13.52 23.79 10.53
CA ASN A 379 13.42 24.59 11.77
C ASN A 379 14.08 23.83 12.94
N ARG A 380 14.09 24.44 14.13
CA ARG A 380 14.65 23.86 15.37
C ARG A 380 13.97 22.54 15.77
N GLU A 381 12.71 22.37 15.41
CA GLU A 381 11.88 21.20 15.75
C GLU A 381 11.94 20.10 14.68
N GLY A 382 12.57 20.37 13.53
CA GLY A 382 12.60 19.45 12.38
C GLY A 382 11.25 19.29 11.69
N THR A 383 10.28 20.17 11.94
CA THR A 383 8.91 20.10 11.41
C THR A 383 8.75 20.94 10.13
N PRO A 384 8.04 20.43 9.10
CA PRO A 384 7.85 21.17 7.86
C PRO A 384 6.92 22.37 8.09
N GLU A 385 7.26 23.54 7.53
CA GLU A 385 6.37 24.71 7.58
C GLU A 385 5.07 24.46 6.79
N LEU A 386 5.18 23.67 5.72
CA LEU A 386 4.09 23.29 4.83
C LEU A 386 4.16 21.79 4.52
N ASP A 387 3.07 21.09 4.80
CA ASP A 387 2.91 19.65 4.57
C ASP A 387 1.79 19.34 3.57
N GLY A 388 1.63 18.07 3.22
CA GLY A 388 0.60 17.59 2.30
C GLY A 388 -0.84 17.80 2.78
N GLY A 389 -1.07 18.08 4.07
CA GLY A 389 -2.41 18.31 4.60
C GLY A 389 -3.10 19.56 4.05
N VAL A 390 -2.34 20.44 3.37
CA VAL A 390 -2.90 21.63 2.72
C VAL A 390 -3.37 21.38 1.27
N ILE A 391 -3.07 20.22 0.70
CA ILE A 391 -3.43 19.88 -0.68
C ILE A 391 -4.91 19.52 -0.75
N VAL A 392 -5.64 20.19 -1.65
CA VAL A 392 -7.07 19.98 -1.89
C VAL A 392 -7.30 19.16 -3.15
N ASP A 393 -6.43 19.33 -4.15
CA ASP A 393 -6.51 18.60 -5.41
C ASP A 393 -5.10 18.45 -6.02
N ALA A 394 -4.89 17.35 -6.73
CA ALA A 394 -3.67 17.06 -7.46
C ALA A 394 -3.99 16.29 -8.75
N ARG A 395 -3.41 16.69 -9.89
CA ARG A 395 -3.68 16.09 -11.19
C ARG A 395 -2.41 15.95 -12.03
N PRO A 396 -2.23 14.85 -12.78
CA PRO A 396 -1.22 14.79 -13.81
C PRO A 396 -1.58 15.78 -14.93
N ASP A 397 -0.58 16.48 -15.45
CA ASP A 397 -0.72 17.42 -16.57
C ASP A 397 0.56 17.42 -17.42
N LEU A 398 0.54 18.12 -18.54
CA LEU A 398 1.70 18.33 -19.41
C LEU A 398 2.10 19.81 -19.37
N ASP A 399 3.40 20.07 -19.25
CA ASP A 399 3.91 21.44 -19.36
C ASP A 399 3.94 21.93 -20.82
N GLU A 400 4.33 23.19 -21.03
CA GLU A 400 4.44 23.80 -22.37
C GLU A 400 5.43 23.06 -23.30
N TYR A 401 6.31 22.22 -22.75
CA TYR A 401 7.27 21.39 -23.46
C TYR A 401 6.84 19.93 -23.59
N ASN A 402 5.56 19.63 -23.30
CA ASN A 402 4.98 18.29 -23.35
C ASN A 402 5.66 17.29 -22.40
N ARG A 403 6.18 17.76 -21.25
CA ARG A 403 6.75 16.94 -20.18
C ARG A 403 5.71 16.70 -19.10
N ASN A 404 5.69 15.50 -18.52
CA ASN A 404 4.75 15.16 -17.45
C ASN A 404 5.05 15.98 -16.18
N ILE A 405 4.02 16.61 -15.63
CA ILE A 405 4.06 17.37 -14.38
C ILE A 405 2.88 16.97 -13.50
N VAL A 406 2.95 17.31 -12.22
CA VAL A 406 1.79 17.18 -11.31
C VAL A 406 1.37 18.55 -10.85
N THR A 407 0.18 18.99 -11.26
CA THR A 407 -0.42 20.23 -10.79
C THR A 407 -1.10 20.01 -9.45
N MET A 408 -1.01 20.99 -8.55
CA MET A 408 -1.58 20.92 -7.21
C MET A 408 -2.33 22.21 -6.87
N ALA A 409 -3.41 22.06 -6.13
CA ALA A 409 -4.17 23.16 -5.54
C ALA A 409 -4.17 23.04 -4.02
N MET A 410 -3.88 24.15 -3.35
CA MET A 410 -3.83 24.26 -1.89
C MET A 410 -5.07 24.96 -1.33
N ASN A 411 -5.38 24.70 -0.06
CA ASN A 411 -6.36 25.50 0.68
C ASN A 411 -5.82 26.91 1.00
N GLY A 412 -6.66 27.80 1.52
CA GLY A 412 -6.29 29.21 1.77
C GLY A 412 -5.11 29.40 2.74
N SER A 413 -5.02 28.58 3.79
CA SER A 413 -3.91 28.62 4.75
C SER A 413 -2.60 28.15 4.12
N GLY A 414 -2.66 27.05 3.35
CA GLY A 414 -1.52 26.53 2.58
C GLY A 414 -1.02 27.52 1.54
N ALA A 415 -1.93 28.18 0.82
CA ALA A 415 -1.58 29.20 -0.17
C ALA A 415 -0.78 30.36 0.43
N GLN A 416 -1.15 30.84 1.62
CA GLN A 416 -0.43 31.91 2.31
C GLN A 416 0.97 31.47 2.77
N LYS A 417 1.07 30.26 3.37
CA LYS A 417 2.35 29.69 3.77
C LYS A 417 3.27 29.47 2.58
N TRP A 418 2.75 28.94 1.48
CA TRP A 418 3.48 28.73 0.23
C TRP A 418 3.95 30.04 -0.39
N GLN A 419 3.11 31.07 -0.40
CA GLN A 419 3.51 32.40 -0.87
C GLN A 419 4.68 32.94 -0.05
N ARG A 420 4.64 32.83 1.28
CA ARG A 420 5.74 33.27 2.15
C ARG A 420 7.03 32.50 1.87
N LEU A 421 6.94 31.18 1.75
CA LEU A 421 8.10 30.30 1.53
C LEU A 421 8.76 30.61 0.17
N THR A 422 7.96 30.77 -0.89
CA THR A 422 8.44 31.14 -2.22
C THR A 422 8.96 32.59 -2.28
N ALA A 423 8.36 33.53 -1.55
CA ALA A 423 8.86 34.89 -1.44
C ALA A 423 10.25 34.96 -0.77
N GLU A 424 10.47 34.19 0.30
CA GLU A 424 11.80 34.07 0.94
C GLU A 424 12.83 33.53 -0.05
N ALA A 425 12.51 32.46 -0.78
CA ALA A 425 13.42 31.86 -1.75
C ALA A 425 13.74 32.80 -2.94
N ALA A 426 12.75 33.54 -3.44
CA ALA A 426 12.89 34.46 -4.57
C ALA A 426 13.65 35.75 -4.22
N ALA A 427 13.61 36.19 -2.95
CA ALA A 427 14.27 37.41 -2.48
C ALA A 427 15.80 37.28 -2.37
N GLN A 428 16.32 36.06 -2.34
CA GLN A 428 17.75 35.79 -2.21
C GLN A 428 18.50 35.99 -3.54
N THR A 429 19.79 36.32 -3.46
CA THR A 429 20.70 36.39 -4.61
C THR A 429 21.92 35.49 -4.37
N PRO A 430 22.08 34.38 -5.11
CA PRO A 430 21.18 33.87 -6.15
C PRO A 430 19.84 33.38 -5.59
N LYS A 431 18.81 33.33 -6.46
CA LYS A 431 17.48 32.82 -6.09
C LYS A 431 17.58 31.37 -5.62
N ARG A 432 16.85 31.01 -4.56
CA ARG A 432 16.93 29.68 -3.95
C ARG A 432 15.92 28.71 -4.52
N SER A 433 16.22 27.43 -4.32
CA SER A 433 15.30 26.32 -4.63
C SER A 433 14.43 25.96 -3.45
N VAL A 434 13.25 25.43 -3.78
CA VAL A 434 12.33 24.81 -2.82
C VAL A 434 12.22 23.33 -3.15
N ALA A 435 12.56 22.48 -2.19
CA ALA A 435 12.42 21.04 -2.32
C ALA A 435 10.96 20.62 -2.11
N VAL A 436 10.49 19.75 -3.01
CA VAL A 436 9.30 18.93 -2.81
C VAL A 436 9.79 17.55 -2.38
N VAL A 437 9.52 17.21 -1.12
CA VAL A 437 9.98 15.99 -0.47
C VAL A 437 8.79 15.07 -0.23
N LEU A 438 8.94 13.79 -0.56
CA LEU A 438 7.96 12.75 -0.26
C LEU A 438 8.68 11.58 0.40
N ASP A 439 8.24 11.18 1.59
CA ASP A 439 8.82 10.06 2.35
C ASP A 439 10.36 10.15 2.51
N ASN A 440 10.87 11.36 2.79
CA ASN A 440 12.30 11.70 2.89
C ASN A 440 13.13 11.59 1.58
N TYR A 441 12.49 11.47 0.42
CA TYR A 441 13.17 11.60 -0.87
C TYR A 441 12.79 12.90 -1.56
N VAL A 442 13.77 13.57 -2.17
CA VAL A 442 13.52 14.81 -2.93
C VAL A 442 13.05 14.46 -4.33
N TYR A 443 11.79 14.76 -4.64
CA TYR A 443 11.20 14.51 -5.96
C TYR A 443 11.48 15.66 -6.94
N SER A 444 11.49 16.89 -6.43
CA SER A 444 11.67 18.09 -7.22
C SER A 444 12.34 19.18 -6.39
N TYR A 445 13.10 20.05 -7.03
CA TYR A 445 13.82 21.15 -6.38
C TYR A 445 13.96 22.39 -7.30
N PRO A 446 12.85 22.90 -7.89
CA PRO A 446 12.90 24.01 -8.82
C PRO A 446 13.42 25.28 -8.14
N GLN A 447 14.16 26.08 -8.90
CA GLN A 447 14.55 27.41 -8.47
C GLN A 447 13.35 28.35 -8.53
N VAL A 448 13.04 29.02 -7.43
CA VAL A 448 11.88 29.91 -7.36
C VAL A 448 12.20 31.24 -8.04
N GLN A 449 11.45 31.57 -9.08
CA GLN A 449 11.68 32.80 -9.85
C GLN A 449 11.00 34.02 -9.23
N ASN A 450 9.74 33.88 -8.83
CA ASN A 450 8.94 34.94 -8.20
C ASN A 450 8.09 34.30 -7.09
N GLU A 451 7.55 35.12 -6.20
CA GLU A 451 6.55 34.64 -5.23
C GLU A 451 5.34 34.02 -5.96
N ILE A 452 4.82 32.92 -5.41
CA ILE A 452 3.67 32.21 -5.98
C ILE A 452 2.46 32.45 -5.08
N ALA A 453 1.60 33.38 -5.50
CA ALA A 453 0.33 33.69 -4.83
C ALA A 453 -0.81 32.78 -5.34
N GLY A 454 -1.81 32.53 -4.50
CA GLY A 454 -3.06 31.86 -4.91
C GLY A 454 -3.07 30.33 -4.81
N GLY A 455 -2.01 29.70 -4.29
CA GLY A 455 -2.03 28.29 -3.86
C GLY A 455 -2.08 27.26 -5.00
N ARG A 456 -1.81 27.66 -6.25
CA ARG A 456 -1.66 26.74 -7.38
C ARG A 456 -0.19 26.60 -7.70
N THR A 457 0.31 25.37 -7.77
CA THR A 457 1.71 25.08 -8.04
C THR A 457 1.82 23.79 -8.85
N GLN A 458 3.01 23.53 -9.39
CA GLN A 458 3.30 22.32 -10.15
C GLN A 458 4.59 21.68 -9.64
N ILE A 459 4.58 20.36 -9.49
CA ILE A 459 5.77 19.55 -9.28
C ILE A 459 6.32 19.21 -10.66
N THR A 460 7.49 19.77 -10.98
CA THR A 460 8.22 19.46 -12.21
C THR A 460 9.25 18.38 -11.96
N GLY A 461 9.51 17.52 -12.94
CA GLY A 461 10.54 16.49 -12.81
C GLY A 461 10.61 15.64 -14.07
N ASN A 462 11.49 14.64 -14.07
CA ASN A 462 11.55 13.63 -15.12
C ASN A 462 10.57 12.48 -14.78
N PHE A 463 9.28 12.77 -14.87
CA PHE A 463 8.21 11.81 -14.59
C PHE A 463 7.77 11.11 -15.88
N THR A 464 7.49 9.81 -15.78
CA THR A 464 6.66 9.12 -16.78
C THR A 464 5.19 9.49 -16.57
N ALA A 465 4.33 9.22 -17.57
CA ALA A 465 2.89 9.48 -17.44
C ALA A 465 2.27 8.68 -16.27
N GLU A 466 2.73 7.43 -16.10
CA GLU A 466 2.29 6.58 -14.99
C GLU A 466 2.74 7.13 -13.63
N GLU A 467 3.99 7.57 -13.50
CA GLU A 467 4.50 8.12 -12.24
C GLU A 467 3.82 9.43 -11.86
N ALA A 468 3.51 10.29 -12.83
CA ALA A 468 2.76 11.52 -12.58
C ALA A 468 1.34 11.21 -12.08
N SER A 469 0.70 10.19 -12.65
CA SER A 469 -0.62 9.70 -12.20
C SER A 469 -0.54 9.12 -10.79
N ASP A 470 0.43 8.24 -10.52
CA ASP A 470 0.62 7.62 -9.20
C ASP A 470 0.89 8.67 -8.12
N LEU A 471 1.76 9.64 -8.40
CA LEU A 471 2.04 10.75 -7.50
C LEU A 471 0.78 11.59 -7.25
N ALA A 472 0.05 12.00 -8.28
CA ALA A 472 -1.18 12.76 -8.13
C ALA A 472 -2.24 12.01 -7.29
N ASN A 473 -2.37 10.70 -7.50
CA ASN A 473 -3.28 9.84 -6.74
C ASN A 473 -2.90 9.74 -5.27
N ILE A 474 -1.61 9.57 -4.99
CA ILE A 474 -1.07 9.56 -3.64
C ILE A 474 -1.36 10.89 -2.93
N LEU A 475 -1.09 12.02 -3.59
CA LEU A 475 -1.27 13.34 -3.00
C LEU A 475 -2.74 13.66 -2.72
N ARG A 476 -3.65 13.21 -3.58
CA ARG A 476 -5.11 13.39 -3.41
C ARG A 476 -5.68 12.50 -2.31
N ALA A 477 -5.14 11.29 -2.13
CA ALA A 477 -5.57 10.40 -1.06
C ALA A 477 -5.10 10.86 0.33
N GLY A 478 -4.03 11.65 0.40
CA GLY A 478 -3.48 12.19 1.65
C GLY A 478 -2.41 11.30 2.30
N LYS A 479 -1.84 11.80 3.39
CA LYS A 479 -0.79 11.10 4.17
C LYS A 479 -1.38 10.03 5.08
N LEU A 480 -0.61 8.97 5.33
CA LEU A 480 -0.91 7.98 6.36
C LEU A 480 -0.46 8.50 7.73
N ASP A 481 -1.31 8.34 8.76
CA ASP A 481 -0.94 8.68 10.14
C ASP A 481 0.13 7.74 10.71
N ALA A 482 0.25 6.53 10.15
CA ALA A 482 1.31 5.58 10.45
C ALA A 482 1.66 4.72 9.24
N PRO A 483 2.93 4.30 9.10
CA PRO A 483 3.35 3.41 8.02
C PRO A 483 2.64 2.06 8.11
N ALA A 484 2.22 1.56 6.96
CA ALA A 484 1.68 0.21 6.79
C ALA A 484 2.80 -0.72 6.29
N ARG A 485 3.05 -1.82 7.00
CA ARG A 485 4.04 -2.82 6.61
C ARG A 485 3.36 -4.05 6.04
N ILE A 486 3.93 -4.64 4.99
CA ILE A 486 3.44 -5.89 4.44
C ILE A 486 3.94 -7.04 5.33
N ILE A 487 3.04 -7.79 5.95
CA ILE A 487 3.37 -9.03 6.67
C ILE A 487 3.41 -10.20 5.68
N GLN A 488 2.44 -10.23 4.78
CA GLN A 488 2.26 -11.30 3.80
C GLN A 488 1.80 -10.68 2.48
N ALA A 489 2.41 -11.13 1.39
CA ALA A 489 1.99 -10.79 0.03
C ALA A 489 2.06 -12.04 -0.84
N ASP A 490 0.92 -12.45 -1.36
CA ASP A 490 0.79 -13.55 -2.31
C ASP A 490 0.40 -12.97 -3.67
N VAL A 491 1.18 -13.33 -4.70
CA VAL A 491 0.95 -12.88 -6.08
C VAL A 491 0.51 -14.07 -6.92
N VAL A 492 -0.66 -13.96 -7.53
CA VAL A 492 -1.20 -14.98 -8.44
C VAL A 492 -1.10 -14.46 -9.86
N GLY A 493 -0.35 -15.17 -10.71
CA GLY A 493 -0.18 -14.78 -12.12
C GLY A 493 -1.49 -14.87 -12.92
N PRO A 494 -1.77 -13.93 -13.84
CA PRO A 494 -2.97 -13.98 -14.69
C PRO A 494 -3.09 -15.25 -15.56
N SER A 495 -1.96 -15.87 -15.93
CA SER A 495 -1.94 -17.12 -16.69
C SER A 495 -2.51 -18.29 -15.90
N LEU A 496 -2.15 -18.40 -14.62
CA LEU A 496 -2.63 -19.46 -13.73
C LEU A 496 -4.15 -19.34 -13.52
N GLY A 497 -4.64 -18.10 -13.37
CA GLY A 497 -6.09 -17.84 -13.27
C GLY A 497 -6.85 -18.18 -14.55
N LYS A 498 -6.33 -17.83 -15.74
CA LYS A 498 -6.95 -18.20 -17.03
C LYS A 498 -7.11 -19.72 -17.18
N GLU A 499 -6.07 -20.48 -16.85
CA GLU A 499 -6.09 -21.94 -16.92
C GLU A 499 -7.10 -22.52 -15.92
N ALA A 500 -7.08 -22.05 -14.66
CA ALA A 500 -8.01 -22.49 -13.63
C ALA A 500 -9.49 -22.16 -13.96
N ILE A 501 -9.75 -20.99 -14.57
CA ILE A 501 -11.08 -20.63 -15.09
C ILE A 501 -11.50 -21.64 -16.16
N ALA A 502 -10.66 -21.88 -17.17
CA ALA A 502 -11.00 -22.75 -18.29
C ALA A 502 -11.30 -24.18 -17.82
N ASP A 503 -10.45 -24.73 -16.95
CA ASP A 503 -10.63 -26.07 -16.40
C ASP A 503 -11.88 -26.18 -15.54
N SER A 504 -12.18 -25.16 -14.74
CA SER A 504 -13.37 -25.14 -13.90
C SER A 504 -14.65 -25.02 -14.71
N ILE A 505 -14.68 -24.15 -15.73
CA ILE A 505 -15.83 -24.00 -16.64
C ILE A 505 -16.04 -25.30 -17.44
N ASN A 506 -14.96 -25.92 -17.94
CA ASN A 506 -15.04 -27.17 -18.68
C ASN A 506 -15.56 -28.31 -17.79
N SER A 507 -15.01 -28.45 -16.58
CA SER A 507 -15.46 -29.46 -15.60
C SER A 507 -16.92 -29.25 -15.22
N PHE A 508 -17.31 -28.00 -14.99
CA PHE A 508 -18.69 -27.62 -14.70
C PHE A 508 -19.64 -27.97 -15.85
N ALA A 509 -19.29 -27.59 -17.09
CA ALA A 509 -20.09 -27.86 -18.27
C ALA A 509 -20.30 -29.37 -18.50
N ILE A 510 -19.25 -30.17 -18.30
CA ILE A 510 -19.31 -31.64 -18.41
C ILE A 510 -20.23 -32.22 -17.33
N ALA A 511 -20.05 -31.81 -16.06
CA ALA A 511 -20.88 -32.27 -14.95
C ALA A 511 -22.36 -31.91 -15.15
N LEU A 512 -22.64 -30.66 -15.55
CA LEU A 512 -23.99 -30.20 -15.87
C LEU A 512 -24.59 -31.00 -17.03
N ALA A 513 -23.83 -31.27 -18.09
CA ALA A 513 -24.30 -32.08 -19.21
C ALA A 513 -24.70 -33.50 -18.79
N PHE A 514 -23.89 -34.16 -17.94
CA PHE A 514 -24.23 -35.47 -17.40
C PHE A 514 -25.52 -35.46 -16.58
N VAL A 515 -25.69 -34.45 -15.72
CA VAL A 515 -26.91 -34.28 -14.91
C VAL A 515 -28.15 -34.07 -15.78
N LEU A 516 -28.06 -33.15 -16.76
CA LEU A 516 -29.16 -32.85 -17.68
C LEU A 516 -29.56 -34.08 -18.50
N LEU A 517 -28.56 -34.84 -18.97
CA LEU A 517 -28.75 -36.06 -19.75
C LEU A 517 -29.38 -37.16 -18.89
N TYR A 518 -28.88 -37.37 -17.67
CA TYR A 518 -29.46 -38.32 -16.72
C TYR A 518 -30.93 -38.01 -16.42
N MET A 519 -31.23 -36.75 -16.09
CA MET A 519 -32.60 -36.29 -15.81
C MET A 519 -33.54 -36.51 -17.00
N PHE A 520 -33.07 -36.17 -18.21
CA PHE A 520 -33.83 -36.35 -19.43
C PHE A 520 -34.16 -37.83 -19.70
N PHE A 521 -33.17 -38.72 -19.63
CA PHE A 521 -33.38 -40.15 -19.91
C PHE A 521 -34.17 -40.87 -18.83
N TYR A 522 -33.92 -40.58 -17.54
CA TYR A 522 -34.56 -41.30 -16.43
C TYR A 522 -36.01 -40.84 -16.19
N TYR A 523 -36.30 -39.54 -16.34
CA TYR A 523 -37.63 -38.96 -16.04
C TYR A 523 -38.43 -38.53 -17.28
N SER A 524 -37.87 -38.65 -18.49
CA SER A 524 -38.55 -38.31 -19.76
C SER A 524 -39.11 -36.87 -19.71
N GLY A 525 -40.41 -36.66 -19.98
CA GLY A 525 -41.03 -35.34 -19.98
C GLY A 525 -40.95 -34.57 -18.65
N ALA A 526 -40.96 -35.27 -17.50
CA ALA A 526 -40.73 -34.62 -16.20
C ALA A 526 -39.27 -34.16 -16.04
N GLY A 527 -38.34 -34.90 -16.63
CA GLY A 527 -36.92 -34.54 -16.69
C GLY A 527 -36.67 -33.22 -17.43
N LEU A 528 -37.40 -32.95 -18.52
CA LEU A 528 -37.32 -31.66 -19.22
C LEU A 528 -37.76 -30.48 -18.33
N VAL A 529 -38.80 -30.67 -17.52
CA VAL A 529 -39.28 -29.65 -16.59
C VAL A 529 -38.25 -29.40 -15.49
N ALA A 530 -37.63 -30.45 -14.93
CA ALA A 530 -36.55 -30.31 -13.95
C ALA A 530 -35.30 -29.64 -14.55
N ASN A 531 -34.92 -29.99 -15.78
CA ASN A 531 -33.81 -29.35 -16.47
C ASN A 531 -34.06 -27.85 -16.68
N LEU A 532 -35.28 -27.46 -17.07
CA LEU A 532 -35.65 -26.04 -17.18
C LEU A 532 -35.61 -25.35 -15.82
N ALA A 533 -36.11 -25.99 -14.76
CA ALA A 533 -36.06 -25.45 -13.40
C ALA A 533 -34.62 -25.27 -12.90
N LEU A 534 -33.72 -26.20 -13.23
CA LEU A 534 -32.30 -26.12 -12.89
C LEU A 534 -31.62 -24.93 -13.57
N LEU A 535 -31.87 -24.74 -14.87
CA LEU A 535 -31.32 -23.61 -15.62
C LEU A 535 -31.85 -22.27 -15.10
N VAL A 536 -33.13 -22.20 -14.76
CA VAL A 536 -33.74 -21.00 -14.14
C VAL A 536 -33.13 -20.73 -12.76
N ASN A 537 -32.91 -21.78 -11.95
CA ASN A 537 -32.23 -21.64 -10.65
C ASN A 537 -30.80 -21.11 -10.82
N MET A 538 -30.03 -21.69 -11.75
CA MET A 538 -28.68 -21.24 -12.07
C MET A 538 -28.64 -19.77 -12.51
N PHE A 539 -29.59 -19.36 -13.35
CA PHE A 539 -29.75 -17.96 -13.76
C PHE A 539 -29.99 -17.03 -12.57
N PHE A 540 -30.83 -17.43 -11.60
CA PHE A 540 -31.04 -16.66 -10.38
C PHE A 540 -29.81 -16.62 -9.47
N ILE A 541 -29.08 -17.74 -9.30
CA ILE A 541 -27.85 -17.78 -8.51
C ILE A 541 -26.85 -16.74 -9.02
N PHE A 542 -26.54 -16.76 -10.33
CA PHE A 542 -25.60 -15.80 -10.91
C PHE A 542 -26.12 -14.36 -10.85
N GLY A 543 -27.41 -14.15 -11.09
CA GLY A 543 -28.02 -12.82 -11.01
C GLY A 543 -28.01 -12.22 -9.59
N ILE A 544 -28.26 -13.05 -8.57
CA ILE A 544 -28.23 -12.64 -7.16
C ILE A 544 -26.78 -12.36 -6.72
N LEU A 545 -25.83 -13.24 -7.05
CA LEU A 545 -24.41 -13.03 -6.76
C LEU A 545 -23.91 -11.70 -7.33
N ASN A 546 -24.22 -11.43 -8.60
CA ASN A 546 -23.83 -10.18 -9.23
C ASN A 546 -24.54 -8.97 -8.59
N SER A 547 -25.82 -9.11 -8.22
CA SER A 547 -26.58 -8.04 -7.56
C SER A 547 -26.01 -7.65 -6.19
N PHE A 548 -25.39 -8.59 -5.47
CA PHE A 548 -24.73 -8.32 -4.19
C PHE A 548 -23.27 -7.88 -4.35
N GLY A 549 -22.73 -7.85 -5.58
CA GLY A 549 -21.30 -7.63 -5.81
C GLY A 549 -20.42 -8.73 -5.23
N ALA A 550 -20.95 -9.95 -5.12
CA ALA A 550 -20.20 -11.09 -4.62
C ALA A 550 -19.06 -11.47 -5.58
N VAL A 551 -17.90 -11.80 -5.02
CA VAL A 551 -16.72 -12.20 -5.78
C VAL A 551 -16.78 -13.70 -6.07
N LEU A 552 -16.76 -14.08 -7.35
CA LEU A 552 -16.75 -15.48 -7.78
C LEU A 552 -15.31 -16.02 -7.73
N THR A 553 -15.04 -16.96 -6.83
CA THR A 553 -13.75 -17.65 -6.69
C THR A 553 -13.85 -19.11 -7.18
N LEU A 554 -12.74 -19.83 -7.32
CA LEU A 554 -12.69 -21.27 -7.58
C LEU A 554 -13.46 -22.08 -6.52
N PRO A 555 -13.26 -21.87 -5.20
CA PRO A 555 -14.13 -22.48 -4.19
C PRO A 555 -15.60 -22.08 -4.35
N GLY A 556 -15.88 -20.82 -4.72
CA GLY A 556 -17.22 -20.34 -5.02
C GLY A 556 -17.87 -21.11 -6.17
N MET A 557 -17.13 -21.36 -7.26
CA MET A 557 -17.59 -22.18 -8.38
C MET A 557 -17.85 -23.62 -7.95
N ALA A 558 -16.97 -24.23 -7.14
CA ALA A 558 -17.21 -25.56 -6.59
C ALA A 558 -18.48 -25.61 -5.72
N GLY A 559 -18.73 -24.57 -4.92
CA GLY A 559 -19.97 -24.42 -4.14
C GLY A 559 -21.22 -24.31 -5.01
N ILE A 560 -21.14 -23.61 -6.15
CA ILE A 560 -22.23 -23.56 -7.15
C ILE A 560 -22.48 -24.95 -7.74
N VAL A 561 -21.43 -25.68 -8.11
CA VAL A 561 -21.56 -27.06 -8.63
C VAL A 561 -22.24 -27.97 -7.60
N LEU A 562 -21.83 -27.88 -6.33
CA LEU A 562 -22.45 -28.62 -5.23
C LEU A 562 -23.94 -28.26 -5.07
N THR A 563 -24.26 -26.97 -5.07
CA THR A 563 -25.64 -26.47 -4.96
C THR A 563 -26.52 -26.97 -6.10
N ILE A 564 -25.98 -27.05 -7.32
CA ILE A 564 -26.68 -27.60 -8.48
C ILE A 564 -26.95 -29.10 -8.29
N GLY A 565 -25.97 -29.87 -7.80
CA GLY A 565 -26.16 -31.29 -7.47
C GLY A 565 -27.28 -31.51 -6.44
N MET A 566 -27.33 -30.67 -5.41
CA MET A 566 -28.38 -30.75 -4.37
C MET A 566 -29.75 -30.31 -4.91
N ALA A 567 -29.81 -29.27 -5.74
CA ALA A 567 -31.06 -28.82 -6.36
C ALA A 567 -31.68 -29.89 -7.29
N VAL A 568 -30.85 -30.72 -7.90
CA VAL A 568 -31.26 -31.87 -8.72
C VAL A 568 -31.88 -32.96 -7.85
N ASP A 569 -31.30 -33.24 -6.68
CA ASP A 569 -31.78 -34.27 -5.75
C ASP A 569 -33.19 -33.95 -5.21
N ALA A 570 -33.47 -32.68 -4.88
CA ALA A 570 -34.82 -32.28 -4.52
C ALA A 570 -35.86 -32.56 -5.62
N ASN A 571 -35.50 -32.33 -6.88
CA ASN A 571 -36.38 -32.67 -8.00
C ASN A 571 -36.58 -34.19 -8.12
N VAL A 572 -35.54 -34.99 -7.87
CA VAL A 572 -35.64 -36.46 -7.81
C VAL A 572 -36.62 -36.91 -6.73
N ILE A 573 -36.49 -36.39 -5.49
CA ILE A 573 -37.36 -36.75 -4.37
C ILE A 573 -38.83 -36.46 -4.69
N ILE A 574 -39.12 -35.29 -5.27
CA ILE A 574 -40.48 -34.92 -5.69
C ILE A 574 -41.00 -35.90 -6.75
N PHE A 575 -40.19 -36.22 -7.76
CA PHE A 575 -40.62 -37.07 -8.88
C PHE A 575 -40.81 -38.53 -8.50
N GLU A 576 -39.95 -39.08 -7.66
CA GLU A 576 -40.14 -40.45 -7.16
C GLU A 576 -41.39 -40.53 -6.27
N ARG A 577 -41.65 -39.51 -5.45
CA ARG A 577 -42.89 -39.46 -4.67
C ARG A 577 -44.13 -39.36 -5.58
N ILE A 578 -44.09 -38.55 -6.64
CA ILE A 578 -45.20 -38.48 -7.62
C ILE A 578 -45.38 -39.83 -8.34
N ARG A 579 -44.29 -40.51 -8.72
CA ARG A 579 -44.35 -41.86 -9.33
C ARG A 579 -44.95 -42.89 -8.38
N GLU A 580 -44.64 -42.83 -7.09
CA GLU A 580 -45.23 -43.69 -6.06
C GLU A 580 -46.75 -43.48 -5.98
N GLU A 581 -47.20 -42.23 -5.92
CA GLU A 581 -48.63 -41.88 -5.88
C GLU A 581 -49.36 -42.28 -7.18
N LEU A 582 -48.70 -42.21 -8.34
CA LEU A 582 -49.21 -42.74 -9.62
C LEU A 582 -49.33 -44.27 -9.62
N ARG A 583 -48.34 -44.98 -9.05
CA ARG A 583 -48.37 -46.45 -8.90
C ARG A 583 -49.50 -46.91 -7.97
N LEU A 584 -49.89 -46.08 -7.00
CA LEU A 584 -51.06 -46.29 -6.15
C LEU A 584 -52.40 -46.06 -6.89
N GLY A 585 -52.38 -45.79 -8.20
CA GLY A 585 -53.57 -45.66 -9.03
C GLY A 585 -54.22 -44.27 -9.02
N LYS A 586 -53.57 -43.26 -8.41
CA LYS A 586 -54.10 -41.88 -8.43
C LYS A 586 -53.95 -41.26 -9.82
N GLY A 587 -54.92 -40.43 -10.20
CA GLY A 587 -54.82 -39.62 -11.41
C GLY A 587 -53.71 -38.55 -11.32
N LEU A 588 -53.13 -38.16 -12.45
CA LEU A 588 -51.95 -37.28 -12.54
C LEU A 588 -52.04 -36.01 -11.68
N ARG A 589 -53.19 -35.31 -11.70
CA ARG A 589 -53.38 -34.09 -10.88
C ARG A 589 -53.34 -34.37 -9.38
N ALA A 590 -53.94 -35.47 -8.92
CA ALA A 590 -53.96 -35.84 -7.51
C ALA A 590 -52.57 -36.30 -7.05
N ALA A 591 -51.89 -37.12 -7.87
CA ALA A 591 -50.53 -37.56 -7.60
C ALA A 591 -49.54 -36.39 -7.52
N LEU A 592 -49.70 -35.35 -8.35
CA LEU A 592 -48.89 -34.13 -8.28
C LEU A 592 -49.08 -33.38 -6.96
N VAL A 593 -50.33 -33.15 -6.55
CA VAL A 593 -50.63 -32.42 -5.31
C VAL A 593 -50.11 -33.17 -4.08
N ASP A 594 -50.40 -34.47 -4.01
CA ASP A 594 -49.98 -35.30 -2.88
C ASP A 594 -48.47 -35.53 -2.86
N GLY A 595 -47.85 -35.71 -4.03
CA GLY A 595 -46.41 -35.85 -4.18
C GLY A 595 -45.64 -34.64 -3.65
N TYR A 596 -46.02 -33.42 -4.04
CA TYR A 596 -45.41 -32.19 -3.51
C TYR A 596 -45.67 -32.01 -2.01
N LYS A 597 -46.90 -32.29 -1.54
CA LYS A 597 -47.25 -32.12 -0.13
C LYS A 597 -46.41 -33.03 0.78
N ASN A 598 -46.18 -34.28 0.36
CA ASN A 598 -45.50 -35.29 1.15
C ASN A 598 -43.97 -35.26 1.02
N SER A 599 -43.43 -34.62 -0.03
CA SER A 599 -41.98 -34.47 -0.23
C SER A 599 -41.42 -33.18 0.40
N ASN A 600 -42.24 -32.12 0.54
CA ASN A 600 -41.77 -30.83 1.04
C ASN A 600 -41.06 -30.88 2.40
N SER A 601 -41.50 -31.71 3.34
CA SER A 601 -40.83 -31.81 4.65
C SER A 601 -39.44 -32.41 4.54
N ALA A 602 -39.27 -33.45 3.72
CA ALA A 602 -37.98 -34.09 3.49
C ALA A 602 -37.00 -33.15 2.79
N ILE A 603 -37.47 -32.36 1.83
CA ILE A 603 -36.66 -31.38 1.11
C ILE A 603 -36.19 -30.25 2.05
N ILE A 604 -37.10 -29.73 2.88
CA ILE A 604 -36.75 -28.65 3.82
C ILE A 604 -35.74 -29.15 4.86
N ASP A 605 -35.92 -30.38 5.37
CA ASP A 605 -35.00 -30.95 6.36
C ASP A 605 -33.61 -31.22 5.77
N ALA A 606 -33.56 -31.83 4.58
CA ALA A 606 -32.31 -32.13 3.89
C ALA A 606 -31.58 -30.88 3.39
N MET A 607 -32.25 -29.96 2.67
CA MET A 607 -31.58 -28.82 2.01
C MET A 607 -31.49 -27.54 2.85
N HIS A 608 -32.47 -27.23 3.70
CA HIS A 608 -32.52 -25.90 4.33
C HIS A 608 -31.98 -25.88 5.76
N VAL A 609 -32.05 -26.98 6.49
CA VAL A 609 -31.62 -27.00 7.89
C VAL A 609 -30.19 -27.50 7.99
N VAL A 610 -29.88 -28.67 7.44
CA VAL A 610 -28.55 -29.28 7.60
C VAL A 610 -27.49 -28.52 6.81
N ASP A 611 -27.70 -28.35 5.50
CA ASP A 611 -26.69 -27.71 4.62
C ASP A 611 -26.43 -26.25 4.97
N VAL A 612 -27.47 -25.47 5.25
CA VAL A 612 -27.30 -24.05 5.60
C VAL A 612 -26.55 -23.91 6.92
N ILE A 613 -26.82 -24.77 7.91
CA ILE A 613 -26.09 -24.77 9.18
C ILE A 613 -24.63 -25.17 8.96
N GLU A 614 -24.36 -26.16 8.12
CA GLU A 614 -23.00 -26.61 7.84
C GLU A 614 -22.19 -25.57 7.05
N GLN A 615 -22.81 -24.92 6.05
CA GLN A 615 -22.20 -23.80 5.33
C GLN A 615 -21.96 -22.59 6.23
N LEU A 616 -22.90 -22.24 7.12
CA LEU A 616 -22.71 -21.17 8.10
C LEU A 616 -21.58 -21.48 9.09
N LYS A 617 -21.45 -22.74 9.52
CA LYS A 617 -20.33 -23.18 10.37
C LYS A 617 -19.00 -23.08 9.62
N ALA A 618 -18.93 -23.58 8.38
CA ALA A 618 -17.73 -23.50 7.56
C ALA A 618 -17.31 -22.04 7.31
N TRP A 619 -18.28 -21.16 7.04
CA TRP A 619 -18.05 -19.72 6.91
C TRP A 619 -17.48 -19.13 8.20
N THR A 620 -18.09 -19.41 9.36
CA THR A 620 -17.60 -18.88 10.65
C THR A 620 -16.18 -19.34 10.98
N ILE A 621 -15.79 -20.56 10.58
CA ILE A 621 -14.45 -21.12 10.82
C ILE A 621 -13.38 -20.46 9.94
N GLN A 622 -13.70 -19.99 8.74
CA GLN A 622 -12.74 -19.27 7.89
C GLN A 622 -12.42 -17.85 8.40
N PHE A 623 -13.23 -17.30 9.32
CA PHE A 623 -13.07 -15.96 9.87
C PHE A 623 -12.56 -15.94 11.32
N LEU A 624 -12.31 -17.12 11.92
CA LEU A 624 -11.65 -17.30 13.22
C LEU A 624 -10.22 -17.81 13.00
#